data_AF-G8FGK0-F1
#
_entry.id   AF-G8FGK0-F1
#
_cell.length_a   1.000
_cell.length_b   1.000
_cell.length_c   1.000
_cell.angle_alpha   90.00
_cell.angle_beta   90.00
_cell.angle_gamma   90.00
#
_symmetry.space_group_name_H-M   'P 1'
#
loop_
_entity.id
_entity.type
_entity.pdbx_description
1 polymer ?
#
loop_
_entity_poly.entity_id
_entity_poly.type
_entity_poly.pdbx_seq_one_letter_code
_entity_poly.pdbx_strand_id
1 'polypeptide(L)'
;MASVSVVPSSGMKNTSGTHVGVDRLPDEMNEMKIRDDKEVEATVIDGNGTETGHIIVTTIGGRNGQPKQTISYMAERVVGHGSFGVVFQAKCLETGETVAIKKVLQDKRYKNRELQTMRLLDHPNVVSLKHCFFSTTEKDELYLNLVLEYVPETVHRVVKHYNKMNQRIPLIYVKLYMYQICRALAYIHGSIGVCHRDIKPQNLLVNPHTHQLKLCDFGSAKVLVKGGTQI
;
A
#
# COMPACT_ATOMS: atom_id res chain seq x y z
N MET A 1 -10.04 12.64 -76.80
CA MET A 1 -9.22 13.85 -76.63
C MET A 1 -9.69 14.58 -75.38
N ALA A 2 -8.76 15.17 -74.63
CA ALA A 2 -8.93 15.95 -73.40
C ALA A 2 -10.00 17.06 -73.50
N SER A 3 -10.56 17.67 -72.44
CA SER A 3 -9.87 18.29 -71.29
C SER A 3 -10.86 18.74 -70.18
N VAL A 4 -10.49 18.51 -68.90
CA VAL A 4 -10.42 19.39 -67.69
C VAL A 4 -11.59 20.37 -67.41
N SER A 5 -12.28 20.41 -66.24
CA SER A 5 -11.78 20.96 -64.94
C SER A 5 -12.74 20.75 -63.73
N VAL A 6 -12.20 20.19 -62.64
CA VAL A 6 -12.23 20.52 -61.17
C VAL A 6 -13.51 20.95 -60.38
N VAL A 7 -13.88 20.04 -59.44
CA VAL A 7 -14.51 20.02 -58.06
C VAL A 7 -14.60 21.33 -57.19
N PRO A 8 -15.24 21.39 -55.96
CA PRO A 8 -15.85 20.31 -55.14
C PRO A 8 -17.17 20.51 -54.32
N SER A 9 -17.75 19.34 -54.04
CA SER A 9 -18.30 18.75 -52.79
C SER A 9 -19.55 19.30 -52.09
N SER A 10 -20.62 18.50 -52.20
CA SER A 10 -21.86 18.50 -51.44
C SER A 10 -21.76 17.66 -50.16
N GLY A 11 -21.96 18.29 -48.99
CA GLY A 11 -22.24 17.58 -47.73
C GLY A 11 -23.75 17.45 -47.50
N MET A 12 -24.28 16.23 -47.56
CA MET A 12 -25.66 15.91 -47.21
C MET A 12 -25.80 15.60 -45.71
N LYS A 13 -26.87 16.16 -45.13
CA LYS A 13 -27.56 15.78 -43.88
C LYS A 13 -27.85 14.26 -43.89
N ASN A 14 -27.95 13.51 -42.80
CA ASN A 14 -28.80 13.65 -41.62
C ASN A 14 -28.51 12.42 -40.70
N THR A 15 -28.80 12.50 -39.39
CA THR A 15 -29.71 11.60 -38.62
C THR A 15 -29.31 11.40 -37.15
N SER A 16 -30.25 11.75 -36.27
CA SER A 16 -30.58 11.11 -34.98
C SER A 16 -29.48 10.93 -33.93
N GLY A 17 -29.36 11.90 -33.02
CA GLY A 17 -28.76 11.69 -31.69
C GLY A 17 -29.76 11.00 -30.76
N THR A 18 -29.61 9.70 -30.56
CA THR A 18 -30.28 8.94 -29.50
C THR A 18 -29.59 9.21 -28.16
N HIS A 19 -30.38 9.70 -27.20
CA HIS A 19 -30.07 9.72 -25.77
C HIS A 19 -29.73 8.30 -25.29
N VAL A 20 -28.51 8.10 -24.79
CA VAL A 20 -28.11 6.97 -23.93
C VAL A 20 -27.48 7.66 -22.71
N GLY A 21 -28.07 7.60 -21.52
CA GLY A 21 -28.23 6.37 -20.75
C GLY A 21 -27.09 6.33 -19.75
N VAL A 22 -27.43 6.63 -18.51
CA VAL A 22 -26.57 6.88 -17.35
C VAL A 22 -25.88 5.60 -16.88
N ASP A 23 -24.56 5.60 -16.70
CA ASP A 23 -23.89 4.67 -15.77
C ASP A 23 -23.47 5.45 -14.52
N ARG A 24 -24.37 5.39 -13.54
CA ARG A 24 -24.12 5.75 -12.15
C ARG A 24 -23.02 4.82 -11.64
N LEU A 25 -22.05 5.39 -10.95
CA LEU A 25 -21.14 4.65 -10.08
C LEU A 25 -21.99 3.75 -9.16
N PRO A 26 -21.60 2.50 -8.91
CA PRO A 26 -22.34 1.64 -8.00
C PRO A 26 -22.47 2.34 -6.63
N ASP A 27 -23.71 2.48 -6.16
CA ASP A 27 -24.07 3.06 -4.87
C ASP A 27 -23.45 2.30 -3.66
N GLU A 28 -22.73 1.19 -3.92
CA GLU A 28 -22.04 0.37 -2.93
C GLU A 28 -20.81 1.05 -2.30
N MET A 29 -20.26 2.12 -2.89
CA MET A 29 -19.14 2.86 -2.28
C MET A 29 -19.57 3.76 -1.11
N ASN A 30 -20.84 4.17 -1.03
CA ASN A 30 -21.35 5.00 0.06
C ASN A 30 -21.80 4.18 1.30
N GLU A 31 -21.92 2.85 1.16
CA GLU A 31 -22.34 1.96 2.25
C GLU A 31 -21.20 1.16 2.89
N MET A 32 -19.95 1.39 2.51
CA MET A 32 -18.80 0.97 3.31
C MET A 32 -18.74 1.82 4.60
N LYS A 33 -19.67 1.54 5.52
CA LYS A 33 -19.54 1.90 6.93
C LYS A 33 -18.15 1.45 7.35
N ILE A 34 -17.29 2.42 7.63
CA ILE A 34 -16.01 2.23 8.30
C ILE A 34 -16.34 1.52 9.61
N ARG A 35 -16.21 0.19 9.61
CA ARG A 35 -16.63 -0.66 10.73
C ARG A 35 -15.80 -0.26 11.94
N ASP A 36 -16.48 0.09 13.02
CA ASP A 36 -15.85 0.58 14.23
C ASP A 36 -14.85 -0.44 14.77
N ASP A 37 -13.60 0.01 14.97
CA ASP A 37 -12.53 -0.73 15.62
C ASP A 37 -12.77 -0.86 17.14
N LYS A 38 -14.02 -1.01 17.58
CA LYS A 38 -14.34 -1.26 18.98
C LYS A 38 -13.81 -2.65 19.35
N GLU A 39 -12.86 -2.63 20.29
CA GLU A 39 -12.30 -3.77 21.03
C GLU A 39 -11.34 -4.68 20.26
N VAL A 40 -10.18 -4.14 19.87
CA VAL A 40 -8.96 -4.96 19.81
C VAL A 40 -8.20 -4.71 21.10
N GLU A 41 -8.25 -5.67 22.03
CA GLU A 41 -7.46 -5.61 23.27
C GLU A 41 -5.97 -5.51 22.89
N ALA A 42 -5.29 -4.50 23.41
CA ALA A 42 -3.87 -4.34 23.19
C ALA A 42 -3.11 -5.42 23.96
N THR A 43 -2.19 -6.10 23.30
CA THR A 43 -1.33 -7.07 23.97
C THR A 43 -0.18 -6.34 24.66
N VAL A 44 0.05 -6.63 25.94
CA VAL A 44 1.21 -6.10 26.66
C VAL A 44 2.46 -6.81 26.14
N ILE A 45 3.45 -6.03 25.71
CA ILE A 45 4.76 -6.53 25.27
C ILE A 45 5.84 -6.03 26.23
N ASP A 46 6.71 -6.95 26.63
CA ASP A 46 7.89 -6.64 27.45
C ASP A 46 8.96 -5.95 26.58
N GLY A 47 9.53 -4.85 27.07
CA GLY A 47 10.52 -4.05 26.36
C GLY A 47 10.00 -3.36 25.07
N ASN A 48 10.91 -3.09 24.13
CA ASN A 48 10.57 -2.36 22.90
C ASN A 48 9.93 -3.26 21.81
N GLY A 49 9.93 -4.57 22.00
CA GLY A 49 9.33 -5.57 21.11
C GLY A 49 10.00 -5.73 19.74
N THR A 50 11.11 -5.04 19.47
CA THR A 50 11.82 -5.05 18.17
C THR A 50 13.20 -5.69 18.21
N GLU A 51 13.60 -6.19 19.38
CA GLU A 51 14.89 -6.85 19.60
C GLU A 51 14.91 -8.21 18.91
N THR A 52 16.04 -8.56 18.29
CA THR A 52 16.20 -9.84 17.60
C THR A 52 15.94 -11.01 18.55
N GLY A 53 15.06 -11.91 18.15
CA GLY A 53 14.64 -13.08 18.93
C GLY A 53 13.43 -12.83 19.84
N HIS A 54 13.01 -11.58 20.05
CA HIS A 54 11.82 -11.28 20.83
C HIS A 54 10.56 -11.85 20.14
N ILE A 55 9.68 -12.48 20.93
CA ILE A 55 8.45 -13.10 20.44
C ILE A 55 7.27 -12.21 20.80
N ILE A 56 6.60 -11.69 19.76
CA ILE A 56 5.36 -10.93 19.88
C ILE A 56 4.20 -11.89 19.68
N VAL A 57 3.44 -12.16 20.74
CA VAL A 57 2.21 -12.93 20.65
C VAL A 57 1.04 -11.97 20.47
N THR A 58 0.15 -12.26 19.53
CA THR A 58 -1.06 -11.46 19.32
C THR A 58 -2.24 -12.37 18.97
N THR A 59 -3.45 -11.91 19.20
CA THR A 59 -4.66 -12.62 18.80
C THR A 59 -5.29 -11.89 17.62
N ILE A 60 -5.40 -12.58 16.49
CA ILE A 60 -6.11 -12.09 15.31
C ILE A 60 -7.46 -12.81 15.18
N GLY A 61 -8.42 -12.18 14.50
CA GLY A 61 -9.73 -12.80 14.26
C GLY A 61 -10.72 -12.64 15.43
N GLY A 62 -11.82 -13.39 15.38
CA GLY A 62 -12.98 -13.20 16.26
C GLY A 62 -14.10 -12.32 15.70
N ARG A 63 -14.05 -11.95 14.42
CA ARG A 63 -15.12 -11.17 13.73
C ARG A 63 -15.95 -12.10 12.83
N ASN A 64 -17.27 -11.89 12.78
CA ASN A 64 -18.22 -12.65 11.95
C ASN A 64 -18.23 -14.18 12.20
N GLY A 65 -18.03 -14.62 13.45
CA GLY A 65 -18.14 -16.03 13.83
C GLY A 65 -16.90 -16.89 13.54
N GLN A 66 -15.81 -16.32 13.04
CA GLN A 66 -14.54 -17.04 12.94
C GLN A 66 -13.81 -17.12 14.29
N PRO A 67 -13.15 -18.24 14.60
CA PRO A 67 -12.42 -18.41 15.85
C PRO A 67 -11.29 -17.37 15.95
N LYS A 68 -11.04 -16.90 17.18
CA LYS A 68 -9.82 -16.16 17.50
C LYS A 68 -8.62 -17.08 17.30
N GLN A 69 -7.60 -16.59 16.60
CA GLN A 69 -6.35 -17.31 16.38
C GLN A 69 -5.20 -16.56 17.03
N THR A 70 -4.45 -17.24 17.88
CA THR A 70 -3.19 -16.74 18.41
C THR A 70 -2.10 -16.92 17.35
N ILE A 71 -1.35 -15.84 17.09
CA ILE A 71 -0.21 -15.80 16.18
C ILE A 71 0.99 -15.24 16.90
N SER A 72 2.16 -15.78 16.58
CA SER A 72 3.43 -15.45 17.20
C SER A 72 4.43 -14.99 16.14
N TYR A 73 5.01 -13.81 16.35
CA TYR A 73 6.03 -13.23 15.49
C TYR A 73 7.36 -13.17 16.21
N MET A 74 8.38 -13.82 15.66
CA MET A 74 9.76 -13.65 16.12
C MET A 74 10.40 -12.49 15.36
N ALA A 75 10.75 -11.42 16.07
CA ALA A 75 11.46 -10.29 15.49
C ALA A 75 12.88 -10.72 15.06
N GLU A 76 13.28 -10.38 13.84
CA GLU A 76 14.58 -10.77 13.29
C GLU A 76 15.55 -9.60 13.24
N ARG A 77 15.16 -8.50 12.57
CA ARG A 77 16.01 -7.30 12.45
C ARG A 77 15.20 -6.06 12.12
N VAL A 78 15.68 -4.90 12.55
CA VAL A 78 15.17 -3.61 12.07
C VAL A 78 15.57 -3.42 10.61
N VAL A 79 14.60 -3.11 9.74
CA VAL A 79 14.81 -2.89 8.31
C VAL A 79 14.59 -1.44 7.88
N GLY A 80 13.97 -0.63 8.74
CA GLY A 80 13.78 0.79 8.47
C GLY A 80 13.38 1.58 9.72
N HIS A 81 13.77 2.85 9.73
CA HIS A 81 13.26 3.85 10.67
C HIS A 81 12.48 4.87 9.85
N GLY A 82 11.19 5.01 10.15
CA GLY A 82 10.34 6.03 9.56
C GLY A 82 10.18 7.21 10.51
N SER A 83 9.62 8.31 10.00
CA SER A 83 9.32 9.50 10.80
C SER A 83 8.39 9.21 11.99
N PHE A 84 7.60 8.14 11.90
CA PHE A 84 6.53 7.80 12.85
C PHE A 84 6.77 6.52 13.64
N GLY A 85 7.92 5.84 13.42
CA GLY A 85 8.19 4.59 14.10
C GLY A 85 9.24 3.71 13.42
N VAL A 86 9.18 2.43 13.71
CA VAL A 86 10.18 1.44 13.30
C VAL A 86 9.53 0.35 12.45
N VAL A 87 10.26 -0.10 11.43
CA VAL A 87 9.89 -1.26 10.62
C VAL A 87 10.92 -2.34 10.89
N PHE A 88 10.47 -3.52 11.29
CA PHE A 88 11.32 -4.68 11.49
C PHE A 88 10.79 -5.87 10.71
N GLN A 89 11.71 -6.70 10.25
CA GLN A 89 11.42 -8.01 9.70
C GLN A 89 11.12 -8.96 10.85
N ALA A 90 10.11 -9.79 10.68
CA ALA A 90 9.76 -10.83 11.62
C ALA A 90 9.37 -12.12 10.89
N LYS A 91 9.43 -13.25 11.58
CA LYS A 91 8.96 -14.54 11.10
C LYS A 91 7.69 -14.93 11.86
N CYS A 92 6.62 -15.19 11.12
CA CYS A 92 5.41 -15.83 11.65
C CYS A 92 5.76 -17.28 12.01
N LEU A 93 5.60 -17.66 13.28
CA LEU A 93 6.00 -19.00 13.73
C LEU A 93 5.03 -20.09 13.28
N GLU A 94 3.75 -19.74 13.13
CA GLU A 94 2.69 -20.67 12.72
C GLU A 94 2.76 -21.02 11.23
N THR A 95 3.14 -20.07 10.37
CA THR A 95 3.19 -20.26 8.92
C THR A 95 4.61 -20.37 8.36
N GLY A 96 5.62 -20.01 9.16
CA GLY A 96 7.01 -19.85 8.71
C GLY A 96 7.24 -18.65 7.80
N GLU A 97 6.21 -17.86 7.50
CA GLU A 97 6.27 -16.73 6.57
C GLU A 97 7.04 -15.55 7.15
N THR A 98 7.93 -14.96 6.35
CA THR A 98 8.60 -13.69 6.68
C THR A 98 7.67 -12.52 6.39
N VAL A 99 7.53 -11.61 7.35
CA VAL A 99 6.69 -10.40 7.28
C VAL A 99 7.49 -9.15 7.65
N ALA A 100 6.97 -7.98 7.27
CA ALA A 100 7.44 -6.69 7.80
C ALA A 100 6.41 -6.16 8.78
N ILE A 101 6.84 -5.80 10.00
CA ILE A 101 5.97 -5.19 11.00
C ILE A 101 6.37 -3.72 11.14
N LYS A 102 5.46 -2.82 10.78
CA LYS A 102 5.60 -1.37 11.01
C LYS A 102 4.91 -1.02 12.32
N LYS A 103 5.71 -0.74 13.34
CA LYS A 103 5.27 -0.32 14.69
C LYS A 103 5.29 1.20 14.78
N VAL A 104 4.12 1.80 14.98
CA VAL A 104 3.94 3.26 15.09
C VAL A 104 3.24 3.63 16.38
N LEU A 105 3.63 4.74 16.99
CA LEU A 105 2.95 5.27 18.18
C LEU A 105 1.52 5.67 17.79
N GLN A 106 0.54 5.25 18.58
CA GLN A 106 -0.86 5.46 18.32
C GLN A 106 -1.48 6.43 19.34
N ASP A 107 -1.89 7.60 18.86
CA ASP A 107 -2.74 8.49 19.65
C ASP A 107 -4.16 7.90 19.74
N LYS A 108 -4.62 7.60 20.95
CA LYS A 108 -5.96 7.02 21.24
C LYS A 108 -7.10 7.90 20.69
N ARG A 109 -6.88 9.19 20.43
CA ARG A 109 -7.89 10.15 19.97
C ARG A 109 -8.13 10.11 18.46
N TYR A 110 -7.21 9.56 17.67
CA TYR A 110 -7.24 9.67 16.21
C TYR A 110 -7.15 8.30 15.53
N LYS A 111 -7.96 8.09 14.49
CA LYS A 111 -7.79 6.93 13.62
C LYS A 111 -6.52 7.09 12.77
N ASN A 112 -5.74 6.01 12.65
CA ASN A 112 -4.52 6.03 11.82
C ASN A 112 -4.89 6.04 10.32
N ARG A 113 -4.54 7.12 9.62
CA ARG A 113 -4.87 7.29 8.19
C ARG A 113 -4.17 6.30 7.28
N GLU A 114 -2.95 5.87 7.64
CA GLU A 114 -2.22 4.86 6.88
C GLU A 114 -2.95 3.51 6.94
N LEU A 115 -3.39 3.08 8.12
CA LEU A 115 -4.20 1.87 8.28
C LEU A 115 -5.50 1.96 7.47
N GLN A 116 -6.20 3.08 7.55
CA GLN A 116 -7.44 3.30 6.79
C GLN A 116 -7.20 3.19 5.28
N THR A 117 -6.13 3.80 4.78
CA THR A 117 -5.75 3.74 3.37
C THR A 117 -5.40 2.31 2.98
N MET A 118 -4.51 1.65 3.73
CA MET A 118 -4.04 0.30 3.43
C MET A 118 -5.16 -0.76 3.41
N ARG A 119 -6.22 -0.60 4.21
CA ARG A 119 -7.40 -1.47 4.19
C ARG A 119 -8.17 -1.45 2.86
N LEU A 120 -7.98 -0.42 2.03
CA LEU A 120 -8.63 -0.27 0.72
C LEU A 120 -7.78 -0.82 -0.43
N LEU A 121 -6.53 -1.21 -0.18
CA LEU A 121 -5.57 -1.54 -1.21
C LEU A 121 -5.45 -3.05 -1.39
N ASP A 122 -5.69 -3.50 -2.61
CA ASP A 122 -5.45 -4.87 -3.06
C ASP A 122 -4.94 -4.82 -4.52
N HIS A 123 -3.62 -4.88 -4.68
CA HIS A 123 -2.99 -4.83 -6.00
C HIS A 123 -1.60 -5.50 -5.98
N PRO A 124 -1.22 -6.28 -7.00
CA PRO A 124 0.05 -7.01 -7.03
C PRO A 124 1.32 -6.14 -6.97
N ASN A 125 1.22 -4.85 -7.35
CA ASN A 125 2.32 -3.87 -7.27
C ASN A 125 2.18 -2.88 -6.09
N VAL A 126 1.36 -3.21 -5.10
CA VAL A 126 1.23 -2.49 -3.83
C VAL A 126 1.48 -3.49 -2.70
N VAL A 127 2.18 -3.08 -1.64
CA VAL A 127 2.42 -3.96 -0.48
C VAL A 127 1.10 -4.30 0.20
N SER A 128 0.88 -5.57 0.50
CA SER A 128 -0.36 -6.03 1.14
C SER A 128 -0.30 -5.85 2.65
N LEU A 129 -1.38 -5.32 3.24
CA LEU A 129 -1.65 -5.37 4.67
C LEU A 129 -2.29 -6.73 4.99
N LYS A 130 -1.58 -7.58 5.72
CA LYS A 130 -2.10 -8.89 6.14
C LYS A 130 -3.10 -8.74 7.28
N HIS A 131 -2.72 -8.00 8.32
CA HIS A 131 -3.58 -7.60 9.43
C HIS A 131 -2.88 -6.53 10.27
N CYS A 132 -3.52 -6.10 11.35
CA CYS A 132 -2.94 -5.19 12.33
C CYS A 132 -3.32 -5.61 13.75
N PHE A 133 -2.50 -5.23 14.72
CA PHE A 133 -2.79 -5.40 16.14
C PHE A 133 -2.27 -4.23 16.96
N PHE A 134 -2.84 -4.03 18.14
CA PHE A 134 -2.35 -3.04 19.08
C PHE A 134 -1.48 -3.69 20.14
N SER A 135 -0.50 -2.93 20.60
CA SER A 135 0.37 -3.36 21.68
C SER A 135 0.64 -2.20 22.62
N THR A 136 0.74 -2.46 23.91
CA THR A 136 1.12 -1.47 24.93
C THR A 136 2.49 -1.79 25.50
N THR A 137 3.28 -0.75 25.75
CA THR A 137 4.53 -0.87 26.52
C THR A 137 4.23 -0.82 28.02
N GLU A 138 5.24 -1.13 28.84
CA GLU A 138 5.17 -0.97 30.30
C GLU A 138 4.83 0.46 30.76
N LYS A 139 5.07 1.47 29.90
CA LYS A 139 4.78 2.88 30.15
C LYS A 139 3.36 3.29 29.70
N ASP A 140 2.49 2.33 29.41
CA ASP A 140 1.13 2.53 28.85
C ASP A 140 1.11 3.30 27.51
N GLU A 141 2.21 3.26 26.75
CA GLU A 141 2.26 3.82 25.41
C GLU A 141 1.61 2.84 24.43
N LEU A 142 0.55 3.29 23.77
CA LEU A 142 -0.17 2.49 22.79
C LEU A 142 0.53 2.56 21.43
N TYR A 143 0.79 1.40 20.84
CA TYR A 143 1.33 1.27 19.50
C TYR A 143 0.35 0.52 18.60
N LEU A 144 0.30 0.95 17.34
CA LEU A 144 -0.31 0.22 16.24
C LEU A 144 0.78 -0.52 15.48
N ASN A 145 0.58 -1.82 15.28
CA ASN A 145 1.48 -2.68 14.52
C ASN A 145 0.78 -3.11 13.23
N LEU A 146 1.31 -2.68 12.09
CA LEU A 146 0.86 -3.10 10.76
C LEU A 146 1.69 -4.29 10.31
N VAL A 147 1.05 -5.45 10.12
CA VAL A 147 1.71 -6.65 9.59
C VAL A 147 1.56 -6.65 8.07
N LEU A 148 2.68 -6.47 7.39
CA LEU A 148 2.79 -6.29 5.96
C LEU A 148 3.51 -7.48 5.32
N GLU A 149 3.25 -7.71 4.04
CA GLU A 149 4.11 -8.55 3.21
C GLU A 149 5.57 -8.06 3.26
N TYR A 150 6.51 -8.98 3.43
CA TYR A 150 7.95 -8.67 3.34
C TYR A 150 8.45 -8.75 1.90
N VAL A 151 9.16 -7.70 1.48
CA VAL A 151 9.87 -7.67 0.20
C VAL A 151 11.33 -7.28 0.49
N PRO A 152 12.33 -8.04 -0.01
CA PRO A 152 13.68 -8.06 0.56
C PRO A 152 14.53 -6.82 0.27
N GLU A 153 14.32 -6.17 -0.88
CA GLU A 153 15.14 -5.05 -1.33
C GLU A 153 14.29 -3.84 -1.69
N THR A 154 14.97 -2.71 -1.91
CA THR A 154 14.37 -1.49 -2.43
C THR A 154 15.05 -1.07 -3.71
N VAL A 155 14.36 -0.33 -4.57
CA VAL A 155 14.97 0.29 -5.77
C VAL A 155 16.15 1.17 -5.36
N HIS A 156 16.09 1.85 -4.21
CA HIS A 156 17.23 2.60 -3.67
C HIS A 156 18.48 1.73 -3.47
N ARG A 157 18.34 0.55 -2.84
CA ARG A 157 19.47 -0.37 -2.62
C ARG A 157 19.99 -0.97 -3.93
N VAL A 158 19.10 -1.27 -4.88
CA VAL A 158 19.48 -1.68 -6.24
C VAL A 158 20.30 -0.60 -6.95
N VAL A 159 19.83 0.66 -6.94
CA VAL A 159 20.58 1.80 -7.52
C VAL A 159 21.96 1.94 -6.88
N LYS A 160 22.02 1.87 -5.54
CA LYS A 160 23.29 1.97 -4.80
C LYS A 160 24.26 0.84 -5.15
N HIS A 161 23.77 -0.38 -5.34
CA HIS A 161 24.57 -1.54 -5.74
C HIS A 161 25.23 -1.33 -7.11
N TYR A 162 24.46 -0.95 -8.12
CA TYR A 162 24.97 -0.68 -9.47
C TYR A 162 25.96 0.50 -9.49
N ASN A 163 25.66 1.57 -8.75
CA ASN A 163 26.57 2.70 -8.61
C ASN A 163 27.91 2.29 -7.99
N LYS A 164 27.91 1.44 -6.95
CA LYS A 164 29.14 0.92 -6.33
C LYS A 164 30.00 0.11 -7.29
N MET A 165 29.37 -0.56 -8.25
CA MET A 165 30.05 -1.32 -9.30
C MET A 165 30.47 -0.46 -10.50
N ASN A 166 30.22 0.86 -10.49
CA ASN A 166 30.36 1.75 -11.64
C ASN A 166 29.60 1.24 -12.88
N GLN A 167 28.45 0.60 -12.67
CA GLN A 167 27.59 0.08 -13.71
C GLN A 167 26.26 0.83 -13.75
N ARG A 168 25.63 0.86 -14.92
CA ARG A 168 24.25 1.31 -15.07
C ARG A 168 23.30 0.13 -14.82
N ILE A 169 22.13 0.42 -14.28
CA ILE A 169 21.04 -0.57 -14.22
C ILE A 169 20.67 -0.95 -15.67
N PRO A 170 20.62 -2.25 -16.00
CA PRO A 170 20.16 -2.71 -17.30
C PRO A 170 18.81 -2.11 -17.68
N LEU A 171 18.69 -1.63 -18.92
CA LEU A 171 17.51 -0.91 -19.41
C LEU A 171 16.22 -1.74 -19.28
N ILE A 172 16.32 -3.07 -19.39
CA ILE A 172 15.19 -3.98 -19.19
C ILE A 172 14.59 -3.86 -17.78
N TYR A 173 15.42 -3.76 -16.74
CA TYR A 173 14.95 -3.60 -15.36
C TYR A 173 14.37 -2.21 -15.12
N VAL A 174 14.93 -1.18 -15.76
CA VAL A 174 14.35 0.17 -15.72
C VAL A 174 12.93 0.14 -16.30
N LYS A 175 12.75 -0.44 -17.49
CA LYS A 175 11.42 -0.56 -18.13
C LYS A 175 10.45 -1.37 -17.26
N LEU A 176 10.90 -2.50 -16.73
CA LEU A 176 10.08 -3.40 -15.92
C LEU A 176 9.63 -2.76 -14.60
N TYR A 177 10.53 -2.06 -13.90
CA TYR A 177 10.18 -1.38 -12.66
C TYR A 177 9.31 -0.15 -12.93
N MET A 178 9.62 0.66 -13.94
CA MET A 178 8.79 1.82 -14.31
C MET A 178 7.37 1.39 -14.69
N TYR A 179 7.21 0.30 -15.45
CA TYR A 179 5.89 -0.24 -15.78
C TYR A 179 5.08 -0.61 -14.53
N GLN A 180 5.69 -1.34 -13.59
CA GLN A 180 5.02 -1.76 -12.35
C GLN A 180 4.68 -0.58 -11.44
N ILE A 181 5.55 0.46 -11.39
CA ILE A 181 5.27 1.71 -10.68
C ILE A 181 4.06 2.41 -11.30
N CYS A 182 4.05 2.60 -12.62
CA CYS A 182 2.92 3.22 -13.31
C CYS A 182 1.61 2.44 -13.11
N ARG A 183 1.67 1.10 -13.10
CA ARG A 183 0.51 0.24 -12.83
C ARG A 183 -0.01 0.41 -11.41
N ALA A 184 0.87 0.45 -10.41
CA ALA A 184 0.48 0.73 -9.02
C ALA A 184 -0.14 2.14 -8.87
N LEU A 185 0.45 3.15 -9.52
CA LEU A 185 -0.05 4.52 -9.50
C LEU A 185 -1.42 4.64 -10.19
N ALA A 186 -1.61 3.98 -11.33
CA ALA A 186 -2.89 3.95 -12.03
C ALA A 186 -3.99 3.35 -11.15
N TYR A 187 -3.68 2.27 -10.42
CA TYR A 187 -4.61 1.66 -9.45
C TYR A 187 -4.96 2.63 -8.31
N ILE A 188 -3.98 3.15 -7.56
CA ILE A 188 -4.28 3.99 -6.39
C ILE A 188 -4.95 5.31 -6.78
N HIS A 189 -4.60 5.90 -7.93
CA HIS A 189 -5.19 7.14 -8.39
C HIS A 189 -6.59 6.93 -8.99
N GLY A 190 -6.72 5.97 -9.91
CA GLY A 190 -7.93 5.79 -10.70
C GLY A 190 -9.01 4.98 -10.01
N SER A 191 -8.63 3.88 -9.34
CA SER A 191 -9.59 2.97 -8.70
C SER A 191 -9.91 3.37 -7.26
N ILE A 192 -8.93 3.91 -6.53
CA ILE A 192 -9.08 4.19 -5.08
C ILE A 192 -9.22 5.69 -4.76
N GLY A 193 -8.74 6.58 -5.63
CA GLY A 193 -8.77 8.04 -5.40
C GLY A 193 -7.76 8.53 -4.36
N VAL A 194 -6.67 7.79 -4.17
CA VAL A 194 -5.61 8.08 -3.18
C VAL A 194 -4.34 8.55 -3.88
N CYS A 195 -3.79 9.69 -3.46
CA CYS A 195 -2.46 10.14 -3.86
C CYS A 195 -1.42 9.73 -2.81
N HIS A 196 -0.34 9.06 -3.25
CA HIS A 196 0.73 8.57 -2.36
C HIS A 196 1.55 9.70 -1.71
N ARG A 197 1.82 10.77 -2.46
CA ARG A 197 2.58 11.98 -2.06
C ARG A 197 4.05 11.81 -1.61
N ASP A 198 4.55 10.58 -1.45
CA ASP A 198 5.96 10.32 -1.09
C ASP A 198 6.60 9.23 -1.98
N ILE A 199 6.53 9.40 -3.31
CA ILE A 199 7.15 8.47 -4.25
C ILE A 199 8.66 8.75 -4.34
N LYS A 200 9.46 7.77 -3.91
CA LYS A 200 10.93 7.80 -3.94
C LYS A 200 11.50 6.38 -3.98
N PRO A 201 12.76 6.17 -4.42
CA PRO A 201 13.35 4.83 -4.54
C PRO A 201 13.32 3.97 -3.26
N GLN A 202 13.26 4.59 -2.08
CA GLN A 202 13.17 3.92 -0.78
C GLN A 202 11.79 3.30 -0.53
N ASN A 203 10.73 3.88 -1.12
CA ASN A 203 9.34 3.44 -0.97
C ASN A 203 8.90 2.49 -2.10
N LEU A 204 9.88 2.03 -2.90
CA LEU A 204 9.69 1.08 -3.99
C LEU A 204 10.42 -0.20 -3.63
N LEU A 205 9.68 -1.18 -3.10
CA LEU A 205 10.22 -2.47 -2.74
C LEU A 205 10.38 -3.34 -3.98
N VAL A 206 11.38 -4.21 -3.99
CA VAL A 206 11.64 -5.12 -5.10
C VAL A 206 12.14 -6.47 -4.59
N ASN A 207 11.66 -7.55 -5.21
CA ASN A 207 12.26 -8.86 -5.10
C ASN A 207 13.25 -9.03 -6.27
N PRO A 208 14.59 -9.06 -6.04
CA PRO A 208 15.56 -9.13 -7.12
C PRO A 208 15.54 -10.44 -7.93
N HIS A 209 14.96 -11.51 -7.38
CA HIS A 209 14.86 -12.80 -8.06
C HIS A 209 13.68 -12.84 -9.04
N THR A 210 12.52 -12.33 -8.63
CA THR A 210 11.30 -12.33 -9.46
C THR A 210 11.08 -11.02 -10.21
N HIS A 211 11.84 -9.97 -9.87
CA HIS A 211 11.65 -8.58 -10.32
C HIS A 211 10.26 -8.00 -10.05
N GLN A 212 9.50 -8.59 -9.11
CA GLN A 212 8.25 -8.02 -8.65
C GLN A 212 8.53 -6.75 -7.84
N LEU A 213 7.91 -5.64 -8.24
CA LEU A 213 7.99 -4.36 -7.57
C LEU A 213 6.69 -4.08 -6.82
N LYS A 214 6.82 -3.56 -5.59
CA LYS A 214 5.68 -3.14 -4.76
C LYS A 214 5.89 -1.75 -4.19
N LEU A 215 4.88 -0.90 -4.35
CA LEU A 215 4.80 0.40 -3.69
C LEU A 215 4.46 0.22 -2.20
N CYS A 216 5.18 0.90 -1.31
CA CYS A 216 4.95 0.87 0.13
C CYS A 216 4.96 2.26 0.76
N ASP A 217 4.68 2.33 2.07
CA ASP A 217 4.68 3.53 2.91
C ASP A 217 3.62 4.58 2.57
N PHE A 218 2.38 4.27 2.98
CA PHE A 218 1.22 5.13 2.78
C PHE A 218 1.01 6.15 3.92
N GLY A 219 2.02 6.36 4.78
CA GLY A 219 1.96 7.31 5.90
C GLY A 219 1.70 8.76 5.46
N SER A 220 2.14 9.12 4.25
CA SER A 220 1.90 10.42 3.64
C SER A 220 0.72 10.44 2.69
N ALA A 221 0.05 9.31 2.45
CA ALA A 221 -1.01 9.21 1.45
C ALA A 221 -2.26 10.01 1.86
N LYS A 222 -3.04 10.47 0.87
CA LYS A 222 -4.29 11.21 1.11
C LYS A 222 -5.32 10.92 0.03
N VAL A 223 -6.56 10.69 0.43
CA VAL A 223 -7.73 10.66 -0.48
C VAL A 223 -7.94 12.07 -1.03
N LEU A 224 -8.01 12.20 -2.35
CA LEU A 224 -8.22 13.48 -3.02
C LEU A 224 -9.70 13.69 -3.31
N VAL A 225 -10.25 14.83 -2.87
CA VAL A 225 -11.62 15.25 -3.15
C VAL A 225 -11.57 16.48 -4.05
N LYS A 226 -12.24 16.43 -5.20
CA LYS A 226 -12.24 17.53 -6.18
C LYS A 226 -12.97 18.74 -5.60
N GLY A 227 -12.28 19.89 -5.49
CA GLY A 227 -12.87 21.17 -5.06
C GLY A 227 -12.85 21.48 -3.56
N GLY A 228 -12.25 20.63 -2.72
CA GLY A 228 -12.09 20.93 -1.30
C GLY A 228 -10.87 21.80 -1.02
N THR A 229 -11.07 23.08 -0.71
CA THR A 229 -10.05 23.88 -0.01
C THR A 229 -9.84 23.25 1.36
N GLN A 230 -8.67 22.67 1.62
CA GLN A 230 -8.35 22.13 2.94
C GLN A 230 -7.21 22.94 3.54
N ILE A 231 -7.60 23.79 4.49
CA ILE A 231 -6.75 24.41 5.51
C ILE A 231 -6.21 23.30 6.43
#